data_AF-A0A951KW74-F1
#
_entry.id   AF-A0A951KW74-F1
#
_cell.length_a   1.000
_cell.length_b   1.000
_cell.length_c   1.000
_cell.angle_alpha   90.00
_cell.angle_beta   90.00
_cell.angle_gamma   90.00
#
_symmetry.space_group_name_H-M   'P 1'
#
loop_
_entity.id
_entity.type
_entity.pdbx_description
1 polymer ?
#
loop_
_entity_poly.entity_id
_entity_poly.type
_entity_poly.pdbx_seq_one_letter_code
_entity_poly.pdbx_strand_id
1 'polypeptide(L)'
;MDADDRLRLDYEQTAGQISALTDVRFKLLGTVPTVALAAVGIGGAHPSTGGLIGLGLLGLVATVGILVYELRNTETLAAALYHARDLARLLELRAPDRQRESDGTTRPPGRQHRLFRTLRVGQDQAVGLVYGAALGGWSYLLAWGVLRGFHVSGARAIGGVIGACCVVAVVFEVGRISSEATKAAERIAAETSATPADSHP
;
A
#
# COMPACT_ATOMS: atom_id res chain seq x y z
N MET A 1 9.23 -39.29 2.37
CA MET A 1 8.38 -38.09 2.37
C MET A 1 7.67 -38.07 1.06
N ASP A 2 6.35 -38.20 1.09
CA ASP A 2 5.55 -38.37 -0.12
C ASP A 2 5.48 -37.07 -0.93
N ALA A 3 5.13 -37.16 -2.21
CA ALA A 3 4.99 -35.97 -3.06
C ALA A 3 3.89 -35.02 -2.56
N ASP A 4 2.81 -35.59 -1.98
CA ASP A 4 1.72 -34.82 -1.38
C ASP A 4 2.16 -34.11 -0.08
N ASP A 5 3.02 -34.75 0.72
CA ASP A 5 3.59 -34.14 1.93
C ASP A 5 4.45 -32.91 1.58
N ARG A 6 5.22 -32.97 0.49
CA ARG A 6 6.02 -31.83 0.00
C ARG A 6 5.14 -30.65 -0.40
N LEU A 7 4.08 -30.92 -1.18
CA LEU A 7 3.15 -29.89 -1.64
C LEU A 7 2.40 -29.24 -0.48
N ARG A 8 2.00 -30.01 0.54
CA ARG A 8 1.38 -29.47 1.76
C ARG A 8 2.32 -28.58 2.55
N LEU A 9 3.57 -29.00 2.70
CA LEU A 9 4.57 -28.25 3.45
C LEU A 9 4.89 -26.91 2.76
N ASP A 10 5.02 -26.90 1.44
CA ASP A 10 5.18 -25.68 0.64
C ASP A 10 3.95 -24.75 0.74
N TYR A 11 2.74 -25.32 0.75
CA TYR A 11 1.51 -24.56 0.93
C TYR A 11 1.44 -23.91 2.32
N GLU A 12 1.73 -24.65 3.39
CA GLU A 12 1.74 -24.14 4.77
C GLU A 12 2.79 -23.04 4.96
N GLN A 13 3.99 -23.23 4.39
CA GLN A 13 5.04 -22.23 4.43
C GLN A 13 4.63 -20.94 3.69
N THR A 14 4.00 -21.08 2.51
CA THR A 14 3.51 -19.93 1.74
C THR A 14 2.39 -19.19 2.47
N ALA A 15 1.44 -19.91 3.08
CA ALA A 15 0.37 -19.33 3.89
C ALA A 15 0.92 -18.58 5.13
N GLY A 16 1.91 -19.17 5.80
CA GLY A 16 2.62 -18.53 6.91
C GLY A 16 3.31 -17.23 6.50
N GLN A 17 3.99 -17.23 5.35
CA GLN A 17 4.63 -16.04 4.80
C GLN A 17 3.60 -14.94 4.47
N ILE A 18 2.48 -15.29 3.83
CA ILE A 18 1.38 -14.36 3.54
C ILE A 18 0.84 -13.70 4.82
N SER A 19 0.63 -14.49 5.89
CA SER A 19 0.14 -13.98 7.17
C SER A 19 1.15 -13.03 7.81
N ALA A 20 2.44 -13.37 7.81
CA ALA A 20 3.49 -12.53 8.39
C ALA A 20 3.62 -11.18 7.66
N LEU A 21 3.60 -11.19 6.32
CA LEU A 21 3.67 -9.96 5.52
C LEU A 21 2.45 -9.06 5.75
N THR A 22 1.28 -9.66 5.96
CA THR A 22 0.04 -8.93 6.25
C THR A 22 0.08 -8.30 7.64
N ASP A 23 0.55 -9.03 8.66
CA ASP A 23 0.70 -8.52 10.02
C ASP A 23 1.68 -7.33 10.10
N VAL A 24 2.83 -7.44 9.43
CA VAL A 24 3.80 -6.33 9.35
C VAL A 24 3.17 -5.09 8.70
N ARG A 25 2.40 -5.28 7.63
CA ARG A 25 1.71 -4.18 6.94
C ARG A 25 0.73 -3.47 7.86
N PHE A 26 -0.05 -4.20 8.66
CA PHE A 26 -0.96 -3.62 9.64
C PHE A 26 -0.20 -2.85 10.73
N LYS A 27 0.91 -3.37 11.24
CA LYS A 27 1.75 -2.70 12.24
C LYS A 27 2.34 -1.38 11.72
N LEU A 28 2.78 -1.36 10.46
CA LEU A 28 3.29 -0.15 9.80
C LEU A 28 2.19 0.89 9.60
N LEU A 29 1.00 0.48 9.16
CA LEU A 29 -0.14 1.39 9.00
C LEU A 29 -0.57 2.02 10.34
N GLY A 30 -0.47 1.28 11.45
CA GLY A 30 -0.78 1.80 12.79
C GLY A 30 0.29 2.73 13.37
N THR A 31 1.55 2.62 12.94
CA THR A 31 2.64 3.44 13.48
C THR A 31 2.61 4.86 12.95
N VAL A 32 2.23 5.07 11.69
CA VAL A 32 2.25 6.40 11.05
C VAL A 32 1.36 7.43 11.77
N PRO A 33 0.06 7.14 12.07
CA PRO A 33 -0.79 8.06 12.82
C PRO A 33 -0.29 8.31 14.25
N THR A 34 0.28 7.29 14.89
CA THR A 34 0.78 7.38 16.27
C THR A 34 2.00 8.28 16.36
N VAL A 35 2.94 8.15 15.42
CA VAL A 35 4.12 9.02 15.31
C VAL A 35 3.71 10.44 14.95
N ALA A 36 2.74 10.62 14.05
CA ALA A 36 2.22 11.94 13.71
C ALA A 36 1.56 12.63 14.92
N LEU A 37 0.76 11.89 15.70
CA LEU A 37 0.11 12.42 16.91
C LEU A 37 1.15 12.77 18.00
N ALA A 38 2.14 11.91 18.22
CA ALA A 38 3.22 12.16 19.16
C ALA A 38 4.04 13.40 18.76
N ALA A 39 4.35 13.55 17.47
CA ALA A 39 5.05 14.71 16.93
C ALA A 39 4.30 16.03 17.17
N VAL A 40 2.97 16.02 17.02
CA VAL A 40 2.12 17.19 17.33
C VAL A 40 2.11 17.49 18.84
N GLY A 41 2.05 16.45 19.69
CA GLY A 41 2.10 16.62 21.15
C GLY A 41 3.42 17.18 21.66
N ILE A 42 4.54 16.77 21.07
CA ILE A 42 5.90 17.20 21.46
C ILE A 42 6.23 18.62 20.93
N GLY A 43 5.62 19.04 19.83
CA GLY A 43 5.92 20.32 19.16
C GLY A 43 5.69 21.59 20.01
N GLY A 44 4.90 21.50 21.08
CA GLY A 44 4.62 22.61 21.98
C GLY A 44 3.88 23.79 21.33
N ALA A 45 3.53 24.81 22.12
CA ALA A 45 2.81 25.99 21.62
C ALA A 45 3.64 26.89 20.69
N HIS A 46 4.98 26.82 20.80
CA HIS A 46 5.93 27.64 20.04
C HIS A 46 7.07 26.77 19.48
N PRO A 47 6.85 26.05 18.38
CA PRO A 47 7.90 25.23 17.79
C PRO A 47 9.04 26.11 17.28
N SER A 48 10.28 25.71 17.54
CA SER A 48 11.47 26.39 17.02
C SER A 48 11.63 26.12 15.51
N THR A 49 12.25 27.05 14.78
CA THR A 49 12.50 26.87 13.33
C THR A 49 13.28 25.59 13.03
N GLY A 50 14.34 25.32 13.80
CA GLY A 50 15.11 24.08 13.69
C GLY A 50 14.29 22.83 14.01
N GLY A 51 13.40 22.91 15.01
CA GLY A 51 12.50 21.81 15.36
C GLY A 51 11.53 21.46 14.24
N LEU A 52 10.95 22.46 13.57
CA LEU A 52 10.05 22.26 12.42
C LEU A 52 10.77 21.58 11.24
N ILE A 53 11.97 22.07 10.90
CA ILE A 53 12.77 21.52 9.81
C ILE A 53 13.21 20.09 10.14
N GLY A 54 13.76 19.86 11.34
CA GLY A 54 14.24 18.56 11.77
C GLY A 54 13.13 17.52 11.82
N LEU A 55 11.98 17.87 12.40
CA LEU A 55 10.82 16.99 12.51
C LEU A 55 10.19 16.70 11.14
N GLY A 56 10.05 17.73 10.29
CA GLY A 56 9.54 17.57 8.92
C GLY A 56 10.44 16.68 8.07
N LEU A 57 11.77 16.88 8.12
CA LEU A 57 12.74 16.07 7.38
C LEU A 57 12.75 14.62 7.85
N LEU A 58 12.82 14.40 9.16
CA LEU A 58 12.83 13.06 9.76
C LEU A 58 11.54 12.31 9.43
N GLY A 59 10.39 12.97 9.57
CA GLY A 59 9.09 12.42 9.23
C GLY A 59 8.97 12.06 7.75
N LEU A 60 9.46 12.92 6.84
CA LEU A 60 9.50 12.63 5.40
C LEU A 60 10.34 11.40 5.10
N VAL A 61 11.58 11.35 5.57
CA VAL A 61 12.50 10.22 5.29
C VAL A 61 11.92 8.92 5.83
N ALA A 62 11.42 8.91 7.07
CA ALA A 62 10.82 7.74 7.67
C ALA A 62 9.58 7.28 6.88
N THR A 63 8.68 8.20 6.53
CA THR A 63 7.43 7.88 5.83
C THR A 63 7.69 7.39 4.41
N VAL A 64 8.64 7.99 3.69
CA VAL A 64 9.07 7.52 2.36
C VAL A 64 9.68 6.12 2.46
N GLY A 65 10.55 5.87 3.45
CA GLY A 65 11.14 4.55 3.67
C GLY A 65 10.09 3.47 3.91
N ILE A 66 9.10 3.76 4.76
CA ILE A 66 7.97 2.86 5.02
C ILE A 66 7.13 2.65 3.76
N LEU A 67 6.82 3.71 3.01
CA LEU A 67 6.06 3.61 1.76
C LEU A 67 6.78 2.73 0.73
N VAL A 68 8.08 2.93 0.52
CA VAL A 68 8.89 2.09 -0.38
C VAL A 68 8.88 0.63 0.08
N TYR A 69 9.03 0.40 1.38
CA TYR A 69 8.94 -0.94 1.95
C TYR A 69 7.57 -1.59 1.69
N GLU A 70 6.47 -0.85 1.89
CA GLU A 70 5.12 -1.38 1.67
C GLU A 70 4.83 -1.67 0.19
N LEU A 71 5.31 -0.84 -0.73
CA LEU A 71 5.19 -1.09 -2.16
C LEU A 71 5.92 -2.39 -2.54
N ARG A 72 7.16 -2.57 -2.09
CA ARG A 72 7.92 -3.80 -2.34
C ARG A 72 7.32 -5.04 -1.66
N ASN A 73 6.78 -4.87 -0.47
CA ASN A 73 6.07 -5.94 0.24
C ASN A 73 4.81 -6.38 -0.52
N THR A 74 4.11 -5.43 -1.16
CA THR A 74 2.91 -5.70 -1.95
C THR A 74 3.23 -6.57 -3.17
N GLU A 75 4.34 -6.31 -3.86
CA GLU A 75 4.81 -7.16 -4.97
C GLU A 75 5.11 -8.59 -4.51
N THR A 76 5.84 -8.72 -3.38
CA THR A 76 6.20 -10.02 -2.80
C THR A 76 4.95 -10.81 -2.39
N LEU A 77 3.98 -10.13 -1.78
CA LEU A 77 2.70 -10.71 -1.39
C LEU A 77 1.89 -11.17 -2.61
N ALA A 78 1.87 -10.38 -3.70
CA ALA A 78 1.16 -10.74 -4.92
C ALA A 78 1.75 -12.01 -5.56
N ALA A 79 3.09 -12.12 -5.60
CA ALA A 79 3.78 -13.31 -6.09
C ALA A 79 3.48 -14.55 -5.22
N ALA A 80 3.55 -14.41 -3.89
CA ALA A 80 3.21 -15.50 -2.97
C ALA A 80 1.74 -15.95 -3.10
N LEU A 81 0.81 -15.02 -3.27
CA LEU A 81 -0.60 -15.33 -3.51
C LEU A 81 -0.83 -16.04 -4.84
N TYR A 82 -0.09 -15.69 -5.88
CA TYR A 82 -0.14 -16.40 -7.17
C TYR A 82 0.35 -17.84 -6.99
N HIS A 83 1.51 -18.03 -6.36
CA HIS A 83 2.08 -19.35 -6.09
C HIS A 83 1.17 -20.23 -5.22
N ALA A 84 0.59 -19.68 -4.15
CA ALA A 84 -0.35 -20.39 -3.29
C ALA A 84 -1.61 -20.87 -4.05
N ARG A 85 -2.08 -20.09 -5.03
CA ARG A 85 -3.23 -20.48 -5.87
C ARG A 85 -2.88 -21.63 -6.80
N ASP A 86 -1.69 -21.63 -7.37
CA ASP A 86 -1.23 -22.72 -8.22
C ASP A 86 -1.06 -24.01 -7.41
N LEU A 87 -0.46 -23.93 -6.21
CA LEU A 87 -0.37 -25.07 -5.29
C LEU A 87 -1.74 -25.60 -4.87
N ALA A 88 -2.70 -24.71 -4.55
CA ALA A 88 -4.05 -25.09 -4.19
C ALA A 88 -4.79 -25.81 -5.34
N ARG A 89 -4.55 -25.41 -6.60
CA ARG A 89 -5.08 -26.10 -7.78
C ARG A 89 -4.49 -27.50 -7.93
N LEU A 90 -3.18 -27.64 -7.74
CA LEU A 90 -2.47 -28.92 -7.85
C LEU A 90 -2.88 -29.91 -6.76
N LEU A 91 -3.13 -29.43 -5.55
CA LEU A 91 -3.59 -30.24 -4.43
C LEU A 91 -5.10 -30.57 -4.48
N GLU A 92 -5.80 -30.16 -5.54
CA GLU A 92 -7.28 -30.22 -5.63
C GLU A 92 -7.98 -29.65 -4.38
N LEU A 93 -7.31 -28.75 -3.65
CA LEU A 93 -7.88 -27.99 -2.55
C LEU A 93 -8.89 -27.05 -3.20
N ARG A 94 -10.12 -27.56 -3.29
CA ARG A 94 -11.27 -26.94 -3.95
C ARG A 94 -11.25 -25.44 -3.69
N ALA A 95 -10.77 -24.66 -4.65
CA ALA A 95 -11.07 -23.25 -4.68
C ALA A 95 -12.61 -23.20 -4.63
N PRO A 96 -13.23 -22.50 -3.67
CA PRO A 96 -14.67 -22.45 -3.58
C PRO A 96 -15.18 -22.03 -4.95
N ASP A 97 -15.87 -23.00 -5.55
CA ASP A 97 -16.35 -22.97 -6.90
C ASP A 97 -17.17 -21.70 -7.08
N ARG A 98 -16.98 -20.99 -8.20
CA ARG A 98 -17.77 -19.79 -8.55
C ARG A 98 -19.26 -20.10 -8.73
N GLN A 99 -19.70 -21.33 -8.49
CA GLN A 99 -20.99 -21.87 -8.86
C GLN A 99 -21.93 -22.21 -7.68
N ARG A 100 -21.61 -21.78 -6.45
CA ARG A 100 -22.57 -21.76 -5.32
C ARG A 100 -22.92 -20.32 -4.94
N GLU A 101 -23.77 -19.72 -5.75
CA GLU A 101 -24.37 -18.39 -5.58
C GLU A 101 -25.51 -18.38 -4.53
N SER A 102 -25.52 -19.31 -3.57
CA SER A 102 -26.68 -19.53 -2.69
C SER A 102 -26.35 -19.85 -1.23
N ASP A 103 -25.19 -19.41 -0.71
CA ASP A 103 -24.98 -19.37 0.74
C ASP A 103 -24.25 -18.08 1.11
N GLY A 104 -24.88 -17.27 1.96
CA GLY A 104 -24.70 -15.82 2.09
C GLY A 104 -23.41 -15.35 2.77
N THR A 105 -22.30 -16.07 2.64
CA THR A 105 -21.06 -15.83 3.40
C THR A 105 -19.80 -15.69 2.54
N THR A 106 -19.87 -15.75 1.22
CA THR A 106 -18.70 -15.59 0.33
C THR A 106 -18.56 -14.17 -0.19
N ARG A 107 -17.49 -13.49 0.27
CA ARG A 107 -17.06 -12.17 -0.18
C ARG A 107 -16.65 -12.26 -1.67
N PRO A 108 -17.28 -11.51 -2.58
CA PRO A 108 -17.01 -11.61 -4.02
C PRO A 108 -15.60 -11.09 -4.37
N PRO A 109 -14.93 -11.69 -5.38
CA PRO A 109 -13.65 -11.21 -5.85
C PRO A 109 -13.83 -9.83 -6.48
N GLY A 110 -13.07 -8.84 -6.01
CA GLY A 110 -12.94 -7.56 -6.68
C GLY A 110 -14.09 -6.56 -6.48
N ARG A 111 -14.93 -6.70 -5.45
CA ARG A 111 -15.85 -5.61 -5.11
C ARG A 111 -15.05 -4.43 -4.56
N GLN A 112 -14.68 -3.51 -5.46
CA GLN A 112 -14.23 -2.17 -5.13
C GLN A 112 -15.33 -1.54 -4.27
N HIS A 113 -15.13 -1.57 -2.95
CA HIS A 113 -16.08 -0.95 -2.04
C HIS A 113 -15.99 0.56 -2.27
N ARG A 114 -17.11 1.18 -2.63
CA ARG A 114 -17.17 2.63 -2.82
C ARG A 114 -17.49 3.28 -1.48
N LEU A 115 -16.52 3.95 -0.88
CA LEU A 115 -16.78 4.82 0.27
C LEU A 115 -17.27 6.16 -0.27
N PHE A 116 -18.35 6.70 0.28
CA PHE A 116 -18.96 7.97 -0.17
C PHE A 116 -19.37 8.05 -1.64
N ARG A 117 -19.74 6.93 -2.29
CA ARG A 117 -20.25 6.84 -3.69
C ARG A 117 -19.26 7.27 -4.79
N THR A 118 -18.23 8.06 -4.47
CA THR A 118 -17.21 8.62 -5.38
C THR A 118 -15.83 8.00 -5.19
N LEU A 119 -15.43 7.64 -3.97
CA LEU A 119 -14.12 7.03 -3.70
C LEU A 119 -14.23 5.51 -3.87
N ARG A 120 -13.71 5.00 -4.98
CA ARG A 120 -13.33 3.58 -5.06
C ARG A 120 -12.34 3.35 -3.91
N VAL A 121 -12.53 2.29 -3.13
CA VAL A 121 -11.58 1.86 -2.10
C VAL A 121 -10.99 0.56 -2.58
N GLY A 122 -9.97 0.67 -3.43
CA GLY A 122 -8.95 -0.37 -3.54
C GLY A 122 -7.99 -0.26 -2.36
N GLN A 123 -7.38 -1.38 -1.96
CA GLN A 123 -6.34 -1.39 -0.92
C GLN A 123 -5.21 -0.40 -1.23
N ASP A 124 -4.88 -0.23 -2.52
CA ASP A 124 -3.85 0.71 -2.98
C ASP A 124 -4.24 2.18 -2.81
N GLN A 125 -5.54 2.51 -2.92
CA GLN A 125 -6.02 3.88 -2.69
C GLN A 125 -6.01 4.23 -1.20
N ALA A 126 -6.25 3.25 -0.32
CA ALA A 126 -6.12 3.45 1.11
C ALA A 126 -4.65 3.74 1.49
N VAL A 127 -3.69 3.03 0.89
CA VAL A 127 -2.25 3.32 1.04
C VAL A 127 -1.96 4.75 0.58
N GLY A 128 -2.38 5.12 -0.63
CA GLY A 128 -2.15 6.47 -1.16
C GLY A 128 -2.68 7.59 -0.25
N LEU A 129 -3.86 7.38 0.35
CA LEU A 129 -4.45 8.35 1.29
C LEU A 129 -3.68 8.46 2.60
N VAL A 130 -3.32 7.33 3.22
CA VAL A 130 -2.61 7.33 4.51
C VAL A 130 -1.22 7.94 4.37
N TYR A 131 -0.44 7.48 3.39
CA TYR A 131 0.90 8.02 3.14
C TYR A 131 0.86 9.42 2.56
N GLY A 132 -0.12 9.75 1.72
CA GLY A 132 -0.33 11.11 1.22
C GLY A 132 -0.57 12.09 2.36
N ALA A 133 -1.47 11.78 3.30
CA ALA A 133 -1.74 12.61 4.46
C ALA A 133 -0.49 12.79 5.34
N ALA A 134 0.25 11.71 5.60
CA ALA A 134 1.48 11.77 6.39
C ALA A 134 2.56 12.62 5.70
N LEU A 135 2.88 12.33 4.44
CA LEU A 135 3.88 13.08 3.66
C LEU A 135 3.49 14.55 3.50
N GLY A 136 2.20 14.85 3.31
CA GLY A 136 1.68 16.22 3.28
C GLY A 136 1.88 16.95 4.60
N GLY A 137 1.63 16.30 5.74
CA GLY A 137 1.86 16.85 7.07
C GLY A 137 3.34 17.15 7.33
N TRP A 138 4.24 16.23 6.98
CA TRP A 138 5.69 16.46 7.14
C TRP A 138 6.22 17.53 6.18
N SER A 139 5.70 17.57 4.94
CA SER A 139 6.02 18.60 3.96
C SER A 139 5.57 19.98 4.43
N TYR A 140 4.39 20.07 5.05
CA TYR A 140 3.91 21.30 5.68
C TYR A 140 4.89 21.79 6.76
N LEU A 141 5.31 20.91 7.68
CA LEU A 141 6.24 21.29 8.75
C LEU A 141 7.60 21.73 8.21
N LEU A 142 8.14 20.97 7.25
CA LEU A 142 9.42 21.30 6.61
C LEU A 142 9.33 22.64 5.87
N ALA A 143 8.32 22.82 5.02
CA ALA A 143 8.13 24.05 4.25
C ALA A 143 7.89 25.26 5.16
N TRP A 144 7.04 25.12 6.18
CA TRP A 144 6.81 26.16 7.16
C TRP A 144 8.10 26.53 7.90
N GLY A 145 8.87 25.54 8.36
CA GLY A 145 10.15 25.76 9.03
C GLY A 145 11.16 26.49 8.15
N VAL A 146 11.36 26.02 6.91
CA VAL A 146 12.28 26.64 5.95
C VAL A 146 11.87 28.08 5.64
N LEU A 147 10.61 28.32 5.26
CA LEU A 147 10.11 29.65 4.93
C LEU A 147 10.17 30.62 6.12
N ARG A 148 9.90 30.12 7.33
CA ARG A 148 10.05 30.92 8.56
C ARG A 148 11.51 31.28 8.81
N GLY A 149 12.46 30.40 8.54
CA GLY A 149 13.90 30.69 8.63
C GLY A 149 14.33 31.84 7.70
N PHE A 150 13.71 31.92 6.52
CA PHE A 150 13.91 33.01 5.57
C PHE A 150 13.03 34.26 5.83
N HIS A 151 12.32 34.31 6.95
CA HIS A 151 11.45 35.43 7.33
C HIS A 151 10.36 35.76 6.28
N VAL A 152 9.92 34.76 5.51
CA VAL A 152 8.86 34.92 4.52
C VAL A 152 7.52 35.19 5.22
N SER A 153 6.85 36.29 4.85
CA SER A 153 5.50 36.59 5.34
C SER A 153 4.51 35.53 4.84
N GLY A 154 3.62 35.08 5.73
CA GLY A 154 2.66 34.02 5.38
C GLY A 154 3.26 32.61 5.24
N ALA A 155 4.48 32.36 5.74
CA ALA A 155 5.15 31.05 5.71
C ALA A 155 4.25 29.85 6.08
N ARG A 156 3.38 30.03 7.08
CA ARG A 156 2.43 28.98 7.52
C ARG A 156 1.37 28.66 6.46
N ALA A 157 0.81 29.68 5.81
CA ALA A 157 -0.20 29.49 4.77
C ALA A 157 0.42 28.85 3.52
N ILE A 158 1.58 29.33 3.10
CA ILE A 158 2.34 28.77 1.96
C ILE A 158 2.71 27.31 2.25
N GLY A 159 3.23 27.01 3.44
CA GLY A 159 3.51 25.64 3.87
C GLY A 159 2.26 24.76 3.82
N GLY A 160 1.10 25.30 4.21
CA GLY A 160 -0.17 24.58 4.17
C GLY A 160 -0.58 24.19 2.74
N VAL A 161 -0.42 25.12 1.79
CA VAL A 161 -0.65 24.86 0.36
C VAL A 161 0.32 23.80 -0.16
N ILE A 162 1.61 23.89 0.16
CA ILE A 162 2.62 22.90 -0.22
C ILE A 162 2.24 21.51 0.31
N GLY A 163 1.87 21.42 1.59
CA GLY A 163 1.41 20.18 2.20
C GLY A 163 0.20 19.58 1.47
N ALA A 164 -0.83 20.39 1.20
CA ALA A 164 -2.02 19.95 0.47
C ALA A 164 -1.71 19.46 -0.95
N CYS A 165 -0.88 20.20 -1.70
CA CYS A 165 -0.41 19.79 -3.02
C CYS A 165 0.37 18.46 -2.96
N CYS A 166 1.19 18.26 -1.92
CA CYS A 166 1.92 17.01 -1.71
C CYS A 166 0.96 15.82 -1.46
N VAL A 167 -0.09 15.99 -0.63
CA VAL A 167 -1.12 14.95 -0.44
C VAL A 167 -1.71 14.52 -1.78
N VAL A 168 -2.14 15.51 -2.58
CA VAL A 168 -2.76 15.26 -3.89
C VAL A 168 -1.79 14.53 -4.81
N ALA A 169 -0.55 15.02 -4.93
CA ALA A 169 0.47 14.42 -5.77
C ALA A 169 0.74 12.95 -5.40
N VAL A 170 0.89 12.65 -4.10
CA VAL A 170 1.14 11.28 -3.62
C VAL A 170 -0.04 10.36 -3.90
N VAL A 171 -1.28 10.81 -3.64
CA VAL A 171 -2.49 10.01 -3.92
C VAL A 171 -2.59 9.69 -5.42
N PHE A 172 -2.32 10.67 -6.28
CA PHE A 172 -2.33 10.45 -7.73
C PHE A 172 -1.21 9.50 -8.17
N GLU A 173 0.00 9.67 -7.65
CA GLU A 173 1.15 8.85 -8.04
C GLU A 173 1.00 7.39 -7.62
N VAL A 174 0.55 7.14 -6.38
CA VAL A 174 0.25 5.77 -5.93
C VAL A 174 -0.86 5.16 -6.79
N GLY A 175 -1.92 5.91 -7.08
CA GLY A 175 -2.98 5.45 -7.98
C GLY A 175 -2.50 5.13 -9.39
N ARG A 176 -1.58 5.93 -9.93
CA ARG A 176 -0.95 5.73 -11.25
C ARG A 176 -0.18 4.41 -11.27
N ILE A 177 0.74 4.22 -10.31
CA ILE A 177 1.58 3.01 -10.20
C ILE A 177 0.73 1.75 -10.13
N SER A 178 -0.32 1.73 -9.29
CA SER A 178 -1.20 0.57 -9.16
C SER A 178 -1.97 0.26 -10.45
N SER A 179 -2.39 1.29 -11.18
CA SER A 179 -3.07 1.12 -12.46
C SER A 179 -2.16 0.53 -13.54
N GLU A 180 -0.88 0.91 -13.54
CA GLU A 180 0.12 0.40 -14.48
C GLU A 180 0.44 -1.07 -14.18
N ALA A 181 0.62 -1.42 -12.91
CA ALA A 181 0.83 -2.81 -12.48
C ALA A 181 -0.33 -3.73 -12.88
N THR A 182 -1.57 -3.27 -12.73
CA THR A 182 -2.76 -4.04 -13.11
C THR A 182 -2.80 -4.29 -14.62
N LYS A 183 -2.56 -3.25 -15.44
CA LYS A 183 -2.54 -3.37 -16.90
C LYS A 183 -1.43 -4.28 -17.40
N ALA A 184 -0.25 -4.26 -16.75
CA ALA A 184 0.85 -5.14 -17.10
C ALA A 184 0.48 -6.62 -16.85
N ALA A 185 -0.14 -6.92 -15.71
CA ALA A 185 -0.60 -8.27 -15.39
C ALA A 185 -1.67 -8.77 -16.38
N GLU A 186 -2.63 -7.92 -16.78
CA GLU A 186 -3.65 -8.26 -17.77
C GLU A 186 -3.04 -8.58 -19.15
N ARG A 187 -2.01 -7.84 -19.58
CA ARG A 187 -1.30 -8.13 -20.84
C ARG A 187 -0.60 -9.48 -20.82
N ILE A 188 0.15 -9.76 -19.75
CA ILE A 188 0.85 -11.05 -19.59
C ILE A 188 -0.16 -12.20 -19.61
N ALA A 189 -1.28 -12.07 -18.89
CA ALA A 189 -2.33 -13.08 -18.90
C ALA A 189 -2.95 -13.27 -20.29
N ALA A 190 -3.20 -12.17 -21.03
CA ALA A 190 -3.72 -12.22 -22.38
C ALA A 190 -2.75 -12.92 -23.35
N GLU A 191 -1.46 -12.57 -23.32
CA GLU A 191 -0.41 -13.19 -24.13
C GLU A 191 -0.25 -14.69 -23.81
N THR A 192 -0.32 -15.06 -22.52
CA THR A 192 -0.26 -16.47 -22.09
C THR A 192 -1.48 -17.26 -22.57
N SER A 193 -2.67 -16.65 -22.56
CA SER A 193 -3.91 -17.27 -23.06
C SER A 193 -4.01 -17.33 -24.59
N ALA A 194 -3.28 -16.48 -25.30
CA ALA A 194 -3.29 -16.39 -26.76
C ALA A 194 -2.24 -17.28 -27.43
N THR A 195 -1.34 -17.91 -26.66
CA THR A 195 -0.40 -18.91 -27.18
C THR A 195 -1.14 -20.25 -27.33
N PRO A 196 -1.47 -20.69 -28.55
CA PRO A 196 -2.13 -21.98 -28.75
C PRO A 196 -1.17 -23.09 -28.35
N ALA A 197 -1.68 -24.14 -27.71
CA ALA A 197 -0.96 -25.36 -27.38
C ALA A 197 -0.64 -26.22 -28.63
N ASP A 198 -0.27 -25.59 -29.75
CA ASP A 198 0.10 -26.26 -31.00
C ASP A 198 1.60 -26.13 -31.25
N SER A 199 2.35 -27.09 -30.69
CA SER A 199 3.47 -27.75 -31.38
C SER A 199 4.11 -28.79 -30.46
N HIS A 200 3.46 -29.94 -30.29
CA HIS A 200 4.17 -31.18 -30.00
C HIS A 200 4.29 -31.95 -31.33
N PRO A 201 5.50 -32.10 -31.91
CA PRO A 201 5.77 -33.12 -32.92
C PRO A 201 5.80 -34.52 -32.29
#